data_AF-A0A353F0D1-F1
#
_entry.id   AF-A0A353F0D1-F1
#
_cell.length_a   1.000
_cell.length_b   1.000
_cell.length_c   1.000
_cell.angle_alpha   90.00
_cell.angle_beta   90.00
_cell.angle_gamma   90.00
#
_symmetry.space_group_name_H-M   'P 1'
#
loop_
_entity.id
_entity.type
_entity.pdbx_description
1 polymer ?
#
loop_
_entity_poly.entity_id
_entity_poly.type
_entity_poly.pdbx_seq_one_letter_code
_entity_poly.pdbx_strand_id
1 'polypeptide(L)'
;RCLNGHRGGLNGDLPEYWFDPDICGGGAMMDLGCHPAYLAQYILGHAKSVSSSFSYYLGKRVEDNASCNVMYENGTMGILE
;
A
#
# COMPACT_ATOMS: atom_id res chain seq x y z
N ARG A 1 -1.32 -15.30 -21.08
CA ARG A 1 -0.04 -15.13 -20.35
C ARG A 1 -0.41 -14.65 -18.95
N CYS A 2 -0.20 -15.45 -17.90
CA CYS A 2 -0.33 -14.95 -16.54
C CYS A 2 0.95 -14.18 -16.23
N LEU A 3 0.84 -12.87 -15.98
CA LEU A 3 1.97 -12.10 -15.48
C LEU A 3 2.01 -12.31 -13.97
N ASN A 4 3.21 -12.48 -13.42
CA ASN A 4 3.40 -12.49 -11.98
C ASN A 4 3.03 -11.07 -11.52
N GLY A 5 2.09 -10.91 -10.58
CA GLY A 5 1.66 -9.59 -10.07
C GLY A 5 2.73 -8.84 -9.27
N HIS A 6 4.00 -9.19 -9.48
CA HIS A 6 5.17 -8.62 -8.81
C HIS A 6 6.09 -8.00 -9.86
N ARG A 7 6.77 -6.91 -9.50
CA ARG A 7 7.73 -6.17 -10.34
C ARG A 7 7.13 -5.43 -11.55
N GLY A 8 5.82 -5.26 -11.64
CA GLY A 8 5.19 -4.54 -12.76
C GLY A 8 5.76 -3.14 -12.98
N GLY A 9 6.01 -2.39 -11.90
CA GLY A 9 6.62 -1.06 -11.98
C GLY A 9 8.06 -1.04 -12.48
N LEU A 10 8.86 -2.08 -12.15
CA LEU A 10 10.25 -2.21 -12.61
C LEU A 10 10.34 -2.61 -14.08
N ASN A 11 9.43 -3.49 -14.52
CA ASN A 11 9.40 -3.98 -15.90
C ASN A 11 8.73 -3.01 -16.87
N GLY A 12 8.06 -1.97 -16.37
CA GLY A 12 7.22 -1.10 -17.19
C GLY A 12 5.93 -1.78 -17.68
N ASP A 13 5.47 -2.82 -16.98
CA ASP A 13 4.24 -3.54 -17.31
C ASP A 13 2.97 -2.78 -16.85
N LEU A 14 3.13 -1.78 -15.98
CA LEU A 14 2.03 -0.96 -15.47
C LEU A 14 1.68 0.18 -16.44
N PRO A 15 0.38 0.44 -16.68
CA PRO A 15 -0.06 1.61 -17.44
C PRO A 15 0.45 2.92 -16.84
N GLU A 16 0.68 3.94 -17.68
CA GLU A 16 1.21 5.22 -17.22
C GLU A 16 0.31 5.91 -16.17
N TYR A 17 -1.01 5.81 -16.32
CA TYR A 17 -1.97 6.37 -15.37
C TYR A 17 -1.87 5.76 -13.96
N TRP A 18 -1.29 4.56 -13.81
CA TRP A 18 -1.12 3.93 -12.49
C TRP A 18 -0.29 4.80 -11.56
N PHE A 19 0.63 5.58 -12.12
CA PHE A 19 1.48 6.51 -11.36
C PHE A 19 0.87 7.91 -11.20
N ASP A 20 -0.41 8.11 -11.55
CA ASP A 20 -1.10 9.38 -11.39
C ASP A 20 -1.89 9.39 -10.06
N PRO A 21 -1.46 10.15 -9.04
CA PRO A 21 -2.14 10.20 -7.74
C PRO A 21 -3.56 10.74 -7.84
N ASP A 22 -3.88 11.55 -8.86
CA ASP A 22 -5.20 12.15 -9.02
C ASP A 22 -6.23 11.11 -9.51
N ILE A 23 -5.76 10.06 -10.21
CA ILE A 23 -6.58 8.96 -10.73
C ILE A 23 -6.57 7.77 -9.76
N CYS A 24 -5.41 7.41 -9.24
CA CYS A 24 -5.21 6.20 -8.44
C CYS A 24 -5.28 6.42 -6.92
N GLY A 25 -5.16 7.68 -6.46
CA GLY A 25 -5.18 8.03 -5.03
C GLY A 25 -3.89 7.70 -4.26
N GLY A 26 -2.91 7.05 -4.91
CA GLY A 26 -1.64 6.63 -4.34
C GLY A 26 -1.01 5.51 -5.17
N GLY A 27 0.05 4.88 -4.66
CA GLY A 27 0.78 3.82 -5.34
C GLY A 27 0.63 2.49 -4.61
N ALA A 28 1.75 1.89 -4.21
CA ALA A 28 1.78 0.56 -3.60
C ALA A 28 0.88 0.43 -2.37
N MET A 29 0.74 1.48 -1.55
CA MET A 29 -0.12 1.41 -0.36
C MET A 29 -1.61 1.34 -0.74
N MET A 30 -2.00 2.07 -1.78
CA MET A 30 -3.39 2.09 -2.24
C MET A 30 -3.76 0.84 -3.02
N ASP A 31 -2.83 0.30 -3.81
CA ASP A 31 -3.05 -0.93 -4.59
C ASP A 31 -2.96 -2.17 -3.69
N LEU A 32 -1.80 -2.40 -3.05
CA LEU A 32 -1.53 -3.61 -2.29
C LEU A 32 -1.91 -3.46 -0.81
N GLY A 33 -1.50 -2.35 -0.20
CA GLY A 33 -1.67 -2.11 1.24
C GLY A 33 -3.13 -1.95 1.69
N CYS A 34 -4.06 -1.62 0.77
CA CYS A 34 -5.48 -1.50 1.08
C CYS A 34 -6.11 -2.84 1.52
N HIS A 35 -5.63 -3.96 0.97
CA HIS A 35 -6.12 -5.30 1.27
C HIS A 35 -5.80 -5.74 2.70
N PRO A 36 -4.52 -5.72 3.16
CA PRO A 36 -4.20 -6.02 4.55
C PRO A 36 -4.75 -4.95 5.49
N ALA A 37 -4.85 -3.67 5.10
CA ALA A 37 -5.49 -2.66 5.93
C ALA A 37 -6.95 -2.99 6.24
N TYR A 38 -7.73 -3.31 5.20
CA TYR A 38 -9.12 -3.74 5.36
C TYR A 38 -9.24 -5.01 6.20
N LEU A 39 -8.42 -6.03 5.89
CA LEU A 39 -8.47 -7.31 6.59
C LEU A 39 -8.07 -7.18 8.06
N ALA A 40 -7.02 -6.42 8.36
CA ALA A 40 -6.56 -6.19 9.72
C ALA A 40 -7.61 -5.42 10.53
N GLN A 41 -8.24 -4.39 9.95
CA GLN A 41 -9.36 -3.67 10.55
C GLN A 41 -10.58 -4.58 10.80
N TYR A 42 -10.87 -5.52 9.90
CA TYR A 42 -11.95 -6.51 10.07
C TYR A 42 -11.67 -7.49 11.21
N ILE A 43 -10.41 -7.94 11.37
CA ILE A 43 -10.02 -8.92 12.40
C ILE A 43 -9.77 -8.26 13.76
N LEU A 44 -9.11 -7.11 13.79
CA LEU A 44 -8.57 -6.46 14.99
C LEU A 44 -9.43 -5.31 15.50
N GLY A 45 -10.46 -4.87 14.75
CA GLY A 45 -11.30 -3.75 15.13
C GLY A 45 -10.64 -2.40 14.82
N HIS A 46 -11.13 -1.32 15.45
CA HIS A 46 -10.76 0.06 15.11
C HIS A 46 -9.28 0.38 15.35
N ALA A 47 -8.66 0.99 14.33
CA ALA A 47 -7.34 1.58 14.46
C ALA A 47 -7.37 2.78 15.42
N LYS A 48 -6.45 2.77 16.39
CA LYS A 48 -6.19 3.86 17.34
C LYS A 48 -5.18 4.86 16.80
N SER A 49 -4.14 4.40 16.12
CA SER A 49 -3.12 5.26 15.49
C SER A 49 -2.38 4.53 14.39
N VAL A 50 -1.94 5.28 13.37
CA VAL A 50 -1.16 4.76 12.24
C VAL A 50 0.12 5.57 12.09
N SER A 51 1.24 4.89 11.86
CA SER A 51 2.52 5.50 11.48
C SER A 51 3.02 4.82 10.21
N SER A 52 3.30 5.59 9.16
CA SER A 52 3.61 5.06 7.84
C SER A 52 4.94 5.57 7.31
N SER A 53 5.63 4.73 6.54
CA SER A 53 6.82 5.07 5.77
C SER A 53 6.57 4.81 4.29
N PHE A 54 6.88 5.77 3.44
CA PHE A 54 6.72 5.68 1.99
C PHE A 54 8.06 5.93 1.31
N SER A 55 8.36 5.14 0.27
CA SER A 55 9.56 5.31 -0.54
C SER A 55 9.21 5.37 -2.03
N TYR A 56 10.07 6.04 -2.79
CA TYR A 56 9.87 6.39 -4.19
C TYR A 56 11.11 5.99 -5.01
N TYR A 57 11.42 4.70 -5.03
CA TYR A 57 12.62 4.18 -5.69
C TYR A 57 12.57 4.38 -7.21
N LEU A 58 11.38 4.23 -7.82
CA LEU A 58 11.17 4.49 -9.26
C LEU A 58 11.12 5.99 -9.63
N GLY A 59 11.15 6.91 -8.66
CA GLY A 59 11.08 8.36 -8.92
C GLY A 59 9.76 8.83 -9.55
N LYS A 60 8.66 8.09 -9.31
CA LYS A 60 7.32 8.42 -9.80
C LYS A 60 6.59 9.36 -8.83
N ARG A 61 5.40 9.84 -9.21
CA ARG A 61 4.57 10.74 -8.37
C ARG A 61 3.89 10.02 -7.19
N VAL A 62 3.87 8.69 -7.21
CA VAL A 62 3.31 7.83 -6.16
C VAL A 62 4.38 6.88 -5.63
N GLU A 63 4.20 6.44 -4.39
CA GLU A 63 5.11 5.52 -3.71
C GLU A 63 5.09 4.13 -4.35
N ASP A 64 6.25 3.50 -4.48
CA ASP A 64 6.39 2.14 -5.00
C ASP A 64 6.69 1.12 -3.90
N ASN A 65 6.99 1.59 -2.68
CA ASN A 65 6.99 0.76 -1.48
C ASN A 65 6.43 1.54 -0.30
N ALA A 66 5.64 0.86 0.53
CA ALA A 66 5.01 1.41 1.71
C ALA A 66 5.05 0.42 2.87
N SER A 67 5.11 0.95 4.09
CA SER A 67 4.83 0.16 5.29
C SER A 67 4.07 1.00 6.30
N CYS A 68 3.11 0.40 6.98
CA CYS A 68 2.26 1.05 7.98
C CYS A 68 2.24 0.24 9.27
N ASN A 69 2.61 0.87 10.38
CA ASN A 69 2.43 0.33 11.72
C ASN A 69 1.14 0.88 12.32
N VAL A 70 0.21 -0.01 12.67
CA VAL A 70 -1.12 0.33 13.18
C VAL A 70 -1.26 -0.18 14.61
N MET A 71 -1.61 0.70 15.53
CA MET A 71 -2.09 0.34 16.86
C MET A 71 -3.62 0.29 16.85
N TYR A 72 -4.20 -0.72 17.46
CA TYR A 72 -5.65 -0.89 17.55
C TYR A 72 -6.17 -0.56 18.97
N GLU A 73 -7.46 -0.22 19.07
CA GLU A 73 -8.09 0.14 20.35
C GLU A 73 -8.04 -0.99 21.38
N ASN A 74 -8.08 -2.25 20.93
CA ASN A 74 -7.96 -3.44 21.78
C ASN A 74 -6.52 -3.75 22.26
N GLY A 75 -5.55 -2.88 21.95
CA GLY A 75 -4.15 -3.03 22.36
C GLY A 75 -3.29 -3.89 21.43
N THR A 76 -3.84 -4.44 20.35
CA THR A 76 -3.05 -5.16 19.34
C THR A 76 -2.30 -4.20 18.41
N MET A 77 -1.30 -4.74 17.70
CA MET A 77 -0.50 -4.02 16.71
C MET A 77 -0.45 -4.84 15.42
N GLY A 78 -0.54 -4.16 14.28
CA GLY A 78 -0.38 -4.76 12.95
C GLY A 78 0.63 -3.98 12.11
N ILE A 79 1.41 -4.70 11.30
CA ILE A 79 2.27 -4.13 10.27
C ILE A 79 1.65 -4.49 8.91
N LEU A 80 1.47 -3.49 8.07
CA LEU A 80 0.91 -3.60 6.73
C LEU A 80 1.98 -3.17 5.72
N GLU A 81 2.15 -3.94 4.65
CA GLU A 81 3.07 -3.66 3.54
C GLU A 81 2.36 -3.89 2.20
#